data_AF-A0A7S0T8U6-F1
#
_entry.id   AF-A0A7S0T8U6-F1
#
_cell.length_a   1.000
_cell.length_b   1.000
_cell.length_c   1.000
_cell.angle_alpha   90.00
_cell.angle_beta   90.00
_cell.angle_gamma   90.00
#
_symmetry.space_group_name_H-M   'P 1'
#
loop_
_entity.id
_entity.type
_entity.pdbx_description
1 polymer ?
#
loop_
_entity_poly.entity_id
_entity_poly.type
_entity_poly.pdbx_seq_one_letter_code
_entity_poly.pdbx_strand_id
1 'polypeptide(L)'
;MEVEHDYDRALIDGSRHVMIAASMESSSTTSTASSSVSKEALEENTREAVERLRDSVRAAPIDVVRARFIACIVPTLDVLRLRYQALNVALGKPHEDAPPKVVARRRVTAERALETTRAALEKMMGDSIEEDVSVRIFSALVGALSLPRIGAYESVCEEVLLTLRAFCASARGAEDSSTTAFQSERLAPMVGFTISTLLAISHEEASAGALGSKSLRSSALLTLERVIHFIGDADALAFLLPGVVSGLTKVLVAGSGIRANEGAGPGGTASDGVEYALISLSSILTLVLNDNLYESHVSGGENKTNKADTLQDALKEIVSRSSREDDEMSLQKLQTSVLNDQMSTKDISERSFNVKRDGEWLRNTAPRVETALLATIPPFVSSARSSVRLAAAKLAGQVLQHCSDVLGLKVRRKMLECLLTLSGDSWTQVSMPVLEDLRSLDKLGCINTDDLEILIKDDLSTLADVLRQDSAAAAGHLQRLCTALEFTGPSRLKEILFISPSSRQSLCLNVVQCLVLTSHVSLKERAAKAVHLIDLGDASASTDTLPREPPRLQYFPESSMYTKFATILRILGQATIAESDGLVEPQL
;
A
#
# COMPACT_ATOMS: atom_id res chain seq x y z
N MET A 1 -32.22 35.89 1.00
CA MET A 1 -32.15 36.96 2.03
C MET A 1 -32.88 36.63 3.33
N GLU A 2 -34.21 36.67 3.46
CA GLU A 2 -34.86 36.39 4.77
C GLU A 2 -34.58 34.96 5.26
N VAL A 3 -34.68 33.96 4.37
CA VAL A 3 -34.40 32.55 4.70
C VAL A 3 -32.92 32.31 5.06
N GLU A 4 -31.97 33.00 4.43
CA GLU A 4 -30.54 32.90 4.77
C GLU A 4 -30.23 33.55 6.12
N HIS A 5 -30.91 34.64 6.45
CA HIS A 5 -30.78 35.32 7.74
C HIS A 5 -31.28 34.44 8.89
N ASP A 6 -32.32 33.65 8.66
CA ASP A 6 -32.84 32.69 9.65
C ASP A 6 -31.85 31.55 9.91
N TYR A 7 -31.21 31.00 8.87
CA TYR A 7 -30.15 30.00 9.04
C TYR A 7 -28.91 30.58 9.73
N ASP A 8 -28.50 31.80 9.37
CA ASP A 8 -27.36 32.48 10.01
C ASP A 8 -27.59 32.67 11.51
N ARG A 9 -28.78 33.15 11.88
CA ARG A 9 -29.18 33.31 13.29
C ARG A 9 -29.24 31.96 14.01
N ALA A 10 -29.80 30.93 13.39
CA ALA A 10 -29.89 29.60 13.98
C ALA A 10 -28.50 28.99 14.28
N LEU A 11 -27.52 29.17 13.38
CA LEU A 11 -26.15 28.71 13.60
C LEU A 11 -25.46 29.47 14.74
N ILE A 12 -25.62 30.79 14.81
CA ILE A 12 -25.05 31.61 15.87
C ILE A 12 -25.65 31.25 17.23
N ASP A 13 -26.98 31.16 17.31
CA ASP A 13 -27.68 30.82 18.54
C ASP A 13 -27.34 29.39 19.01
N GLY A 14 -27.31 28.42 18.09
CA GLY A 14 -26.87 27.06 18.37
C GLY A 14 -25.44 27.02 18.91
N SER A 15 -24.52 27.73 18.27
CA SER A 15 -23.11 27.82 18.68
C SER A 15 -22.96 28.45 20.06
N ARG A 16 -23.71 29.52 20.34
CA ARG A 16 -23.74 30.18 21.65
C ARG A 16 -24.27 29.25 22.74
N HIS A 17 -25.33 28.50 22.47
CA HIS A 17 -25.90 27.55 23.42
C HIS A 17 -24.90 26.45 23.77
N VAL A 18 -24.15 25.93 22.79
CA VAL A 18 -23.07 24.95 23.02
C VAL A 18 -21.98 25.53 23.91
N MET A 19 -21.50 26.74 23.63
CA MET A 19 -20.45 27.39 24.44
C MET A 19 -20.89 27.66 25.87
N ILE A 20 -22.13 28.13 26.07
CA ILE A 20 -22.67 28.39 27.42
C ILE A 20 -22.77 27.07 28.20
N ALA A 21 -23.32 26.02 27.58
CA ALA A 21 -23.47 24.72 28.23
C ALA A 21 -22.10 24.12 28.62
N ALA A 22 -21.13 24.14 27.70
CA ALA A 22 -19.76 23.67 27.95
C ALA A 22 -19.04 24.49 29.04
N SER A 23 -19.20 25.82 29.06
CA SER A 23 -18.61 26.70 30.06
C SER A 23 -19.19 26.45 31.45
N MET A 24 -20.51 26.33 31.56
CA MET A 24 -21.18 25.96 32.81
C MET A 24 -20.68 24.61 33.33
N GLU A 25 -20.48 23.63 32.43
CA GLU A 25 -19.97 22.30 32.80
C GLU A 25 -18.53 22.37 33.33
N SER A 26 -17.64 23.04 32.61
CA SER A 26 -16.24 23.23 33.04
C SER A 26 -16.14 23.90 34.41
N SER A 27 -16.96 24.93 34.67
CA SER A 27 -17.03 25.67 35.93
C SER A 27 -17.51 24.77 37.10
N SER A 28 -18.40 23.83 36.81
CA SER A 28 -18.95 22.89 37.81
C SER A 28 -17.95 21.79 38.19
N THR A 29 -17.05 21.39 37.28
CA THR A 29 -16.03 20.36 37.55
C THR A 29 -14.93 20.83 38.51
N THR A 30 -14.68 22.15 38.58
CA THR A 30 -13.74 22.77 39.52
C THR A 30 -14.33 23.04 40.91
N SER A 31 -15.66 23.00 41.05
CA SER A 31 -16.35 23.21 42.34
C SER A 31 -16.73 21.87 42.97
N THR A 32 -16.09 21.54 44.09
CA THR A 32 -16.27 20.28 44.83
C THR A 32 -17.65 20.10 45.50
N ALA A 33 -18.58 21.03 45.33
CA ALA A 33 -19.85 21.08 46.07
C ALA A 33 -21.14 21.01 45.21
N SER A 34 -21.07 20.49 43.97
CA SER A 34 -22.26 20.32 43.11
C SER A 34 -22.91 18.93 43.26
N SER A 35 -24.23 18.88 43.47
CA SER A 35 -25.00 17.64 43.61
C SER A 35 -24.99 16.82 42.31
N SER A 36 -25.03 15.49 42.39
CA SER A 36 -25.02 14.58 41.22
C SER A 36 -26.11 14.89 40.18
N VAL A 37 -27.30 15.29 40.65
CA VAL A 37 -28.45 15.67 39.81
C VAL A 37 -28.16 16.93 38.97
N SER A 38 -27.38 17.88 39.49
CA SER A 38 -27.01 19.10 38.76
C SER A 38 -26.02 18.84 37.63
N LYS A 39 -25.12 17.85 37.79
CA LYS A 39 -24.15 17.46 36.75
C LYS A 39 -24.83 16.72 35.61
N GLU A 40 -25.75 15.81 35.89
CA GLU A 40 -26.48 15.07 34.85
C GLU A 40 -27.33 15.99 33.97
N ALA A 41 -28.03 16.96 34.55
CA ALA A 41 -28.82 17.94 33.80
C ALA A 41 -27.94 18.81 32.88
N LEU A 42 -26.72 19.11 33.32
CA LEU A 42 -25.78 19.93 32.57
C LEU A 42 -25.12 19.19 31.41
N GLU A 43 -24.80 17.91 31.59
CA GLU A 43 -24.34 17.02 30.51
C GLU A 43 -25.44 16.88 29.44
N GLU A 44 -26.69 16.73 29.85
CA GLU A 44 -27.84 16.61 28.95
C GLU A 44 -28.11 17.91 28.18
N ASN A 45 -28.07 19.06 28.85
CA ASN A 45 -28.18 20.37 28.19
C ASN A 45 -27.10 20.57 27.12
N THR A 46 -25.86 20.14 27.40
CA THR A 46 -24.76 20.18 26.44
C THR A 46 -25.03 19.27 25.24
N ARG A 47 -25.53 18.05 25.48
CA ARG A 47 -25.90 17.10 24.43
C ARG A 47 -26.96 17.70 23.50
N GLU A 48 -28.05 18.22 24.06
CA GLU A 48 -29.13 18.82 23.26
C GLU A 48 -28.66 20.07 22.49
N ALA A 49 -27.79 20.89 23.09
CA ALA A 49 -27.22 22.05 22.40
C ALA A 49 -26.41 21.63 21.17
N VAL A 50 -25.58 20.58 21.30
CA VAL A 50 -24.79 20.04 20.18
C VAL A 50 -25.71 19.44 19.10
N GLU A 51 -26.78 18.75 19.47
CA GLU A 51 -27.75 18.19 18.51
C GLU A 51 -28.48 19.30 17.73
N ARG A 52 -28.94 20.36 18.41
CA ARG A 52 -29.57 21.51 17.74
C ARG A 52 -28.61 22.19 16.76
N LEU A 53 -27.35 22.37 17.15
CA LEU A 53 -26.33 22.93 16.27
C LEU A 53 -26.08 22.02 15.05
N ARG A 54 -25.97 20.71 15.26
CA ARG A 54 -25.82 19.72 14.18
C ARG A 54 -26.93 19.82 13.14
N ASP A 55 -28.17 19.83 13.62
CA ASP A 55 -29.34 19.83 12.73
C ASP A 55 -29.42 21.16 11.96
N SER A 56 -29.05 22.26 12.60
CA SER A 56 -28.91 23.58 11.96
C SER A 56 -27.80 23.59 10.90
N VAL A 57 -26.61 23.02 11.21
CA VAL A 57 -25.49 22.88 10.27
C VAL A 57 -25.90 22.02 9.08
N ARG A 58 -26.64 20.92 9.27
CA ARG A 58 -27.11 20.06 8.17
C ARG A 58 -28.12 20.77 7.28
N ALA A 59 -29.07 21.48 7.86
CA ALA A 59 -30.14 22.17 7.12
C ALA A 59 -29.66 23.45 6.40
N ALA A 60 -28.66 24.14 6.93
CA ALA A 60 -28.21 25.41 6.38
C ALA A 60 -27.58 25.26 4.97
N PRO A 61 -27.77 26.24 4.05
CA PRO A 61 -27.06 26.28 2.77
C PRO A 61 -25.53 26.30 2.94
N ILE A 62 -24.82 25.81 1.93
CA ILE A 62 -23.35 25.71 1.94
C ILE A 62 -22.69 27.07 2.21
N ASP A 63 -23.16 28.14 1.55
CA ASP A 63 -22.58 29.49 1.68
C ASP A 63 -22.71 30.06 3.10
N VAL A 64 -23.83 29.76 3.77
CA VAL A 64 -24.08 30.20 5.15
C VAL A 64 -23.14 29.46 6.11
N VAL A 65 -22.95 28.15 5.93
CA VAL A 65 -22.02 27.36 6.74
C VAL A 65 -20.57 27.81 6.52
N ARG A 66 -20.18 28.12 5.28
CA ARG A 66 -18.86 28.67 4.96
C ARG A 66 -18.59 29.98 5.68
N ALA A 67 -19.53 30.93 5.60
CA ALA A 67 -19.43 32.22 6.27
C ALA A 67 -19.33 32.11 7.80
N ARG A 68 -19.85 31.02 8.39
CA ARG A 68 -19.89 30.80 9.84
C ARG A 68 -19.11 29.57 10.31
N PHE A 69 -18.20 29.06 9.49
CA PHE A 69 -17.52 27.79 9.75
C PHE A 69 -16.85 27.75 11.13
N ILE A 70 -16.07 28.78 11.45
CA ILE A 70 -15.37 28.90 12.75
C ILE A 70 -16.37 28.93 13.91
N ALA A 71 -17.47 29.67 13.76
CA ALA A 71 -18.50 29.78 14.79
C ALA A 71 -19.17 28.42 15.07
N CYS A 72 -19.37 27.59 14.04
CA CYS A 72 -19.93 26.26 14.18
C CYS A 72 -18.95 25.24 14.80
N ILE A 73 -17.67 25.30 14.41
CA ILE A 73 -16.67 24.28 14.76
C ILE A 73 -16.03 24.51 16.13
N VAL A 74 -15.64 25.75 16.46
CA VAL A 74 -14.92 26.02 17.71
C VAL A 74 -15.67 25.49 18.95
N PRO A 75 -16.99 25.72 19.10
CA PRO A 75 -17.75 25.18 20.22
C PRO A 75 -17.78 23.65 20.28
N THR A 76 -17.85 22.97 19.12
CA THR A 76 -17.87 21.50 19.09
C THR A 76 -16.51 20.94 19.47
N LEU A 77 -15.40 21.54 19.04
CA LEU A 77 -14.05 21.13 19.43
C LEU A 77 -13.81 21.30 20.94
N ASP A 78 -14.34 22.35 21.55
CA ASP A 78 -14.25 22.56 23.00
C ASP A 78 -15.04 21.52 23.79
N VAL A 79 -16.24 21.16 23.31
CA VAL A 79 -17.00 20.03 23.87
C VAL A 79 -16.19 18.73 23.73
N LEU A 80 -15.61 18.44 22.57
CA LEU A 80 -14.81 17.24 22.36
C LEU A 80 -13.65 17.17 23.34
N ARG A 81 -12.89 18.26 23.51
CA ARG A 81 -11.77 18.32 24.45
C ARG A 81 -12.22 18.02 25.89
N LEU A 82 -13.32 18.63 26.34
CA LEU A 82 -13.87 18.38 27.67
C LEU A 82 -14.30 16.91 27.84
N ARG A 83 -14.97 16.34 26.82
CA ARG A 83 -15.42 14.94 26.85
C ARG A 83 -14.27 13.96 26.85
N TYR A 84 -13.23 14.19 26.07
CA TYR A 84 -12.07 13.30 26.03
C TYR A 84 -11.28 13.30 27.34
N GLN A 85 -11.12 14.46 27.97
CA GLN A 85 -10.54 14.54 29.31
C GLN A 85 -11.36 13.76 30.34
N ALA A 86 -12.69 13.95 30.34
CA ALA A 86 -13.59 13.24 31.25
C ALA A 86 -13.62 11.72 30.99
N LEU A 87 -13.52 11.28 29.73
CA LEU A 87 -13.46 9.87 29.34
C LEU A 87 -12.13 9.24 29.71
N ASN A 88 -11.00 9.92 29.51
CA ASN A 88 -9.69 9.43 29.90
C ASN A 88 -9.59 9.18 31.41
N VAL A 89 -10.14 10.08 32.23
CA VAL A 89 -10.19 9.89 33.69
C VAL A 89 -11.07 8.69 34.05
N ALA A 90 -12.26 8.58 33.45
CA ALA A 90 -13.21 7.50 33.74
C ALA A 90 -12.70 6.11 33.30
N LEU A 91 -12.00 6.03 32.19
CA LEU A 91 -11.50 4.76 31.62
C LEU A 91 -10.14 4.35 32.19
N GLY A 92 -9.32 5.30 32.67
CA GLY A 92 -8.02 5.03 33.26
C GLY A 92 -8.05 4.51 34.72
N LYS A 93 -9.19 4.66 35.41
CA LYS A 93 -9.38 4.18 36.80
C LYS A 93 -10.66 3.33 36.89
N PRO A 94 -10.62 2.05 36.47
CA PRO A 94 -11.81 1.21 36.37
C PRO A 94 -12.50 0.89 37.71
N HIS A 95 -11.89 1.20 38.86
CA HIS A 95 -12.35 0.70 40.15
C HIS A 95 -13.11 1.71 41.04
N GLU A 96 -13.20 3.01 40.74
CA GLU A 96 -13.83 3.95 41.70
C GLU A 96 -14.88 4.99 41.23
N ASP A 97 -14.92 5.62 40.04
CA ASP A 97 -15.68 6.91 39.99
C ASP A 97 -16.68 7.22 38.84
N ALA A 98 -17.03 6.30 37.93
CA ALA A 98 -18.05 6.62 36.90
C ALA A 98 -19.05 5.49 36.61
N PRO A 99 -20.37 5.71 36.76
CA PRO A 99 -21.38 4.74 36.33
C PRO A 99 -21.29 4.48 34.82
N PRO A 100 -21.50 3.23 34.33
CA PRO A 100 -21.49 2.91 32.91
C PRO A 100 -22.40 3.82 32.05
N LYS A 101 -23.53 4.25 32.63
CA LYS A 101 -24.49 5.18 31.99
C LYS A 101 -23.88 6.56 31.71
N VAL A 102 -23.04 7.08 32.61
CA VAL A 102 -22.39 8.39 32.46
C VAL A 102 -21.33 8.32 31.36
N VAL A 103 -20.54 7.23 31.34
CA VAL A 103 -19.56 6.99 30.26
C VAL A 103 -20.26 6.88 28.90
N ALA A 104 -21.39 6.17 28.82
CA ALA A 104 -22.16 6.05 27.58
C ALA A 104 -22.71 7.42 27.11
N ARG A 105 -23.29 8.22 28.01
CA ARG A 105 -23.78 9.57 27.67
C ARG A 105 -22.67 10.45 27.11
N ARG A 106 -21.50 10.46 27.77
CA ARG A 106 -20.34 11.24 27.32
C ARG A 106 -19.85 10.83 25.93
N ARG A 107 -19.89 9.54 25.60
CA ARG A 107 -19.56 9.03 24.26
C ARG A 107 -20.55 9.52 23.21
N VAL A 108 -21.85 9.42 23.50
CA VAL A 108 -22.89 9.94 22.59
C VAL A 108 -22.70 11.43 22.35
N THR A 109 -22.46 12.24 23.39
CA THR A 109 -22.19 13.68 23.18
C THR A 109 -20.95 13.93 22.32
N ALA A 110 -19.88 13.14 22.50
CA ALA A 110 -18.68 13.24 21.67
C ALA A 110 -18.95 12.85 20.21
N GLU A 111 -19.67 11.75 19.97
CA GLU A 111 -20.11 11.34 18.62
C GLU A 111 -20.94 12.43 17.95
N ARG A 112 -21.90 13.02 18.66
CA ARG A 112 -22.71 14.14 18.11
C ARG A 112 -21.85 15.35 17.74
N ALA A 113 -20.86 15.69 18.56
CA ALA A 113 -19.96 16.80 18.27
C ALA A 113 -19.02 16.49 17.08
N LEU A 114 -18.57 15.25 16.92
CA LEU A 114 -17.84 14.80 15.74
C LEU A 114 -18.71 14.84 14.48
N GLU A 115 -19.96 14.34 14.54
CA GLU A 115 -20.91 14.41 13.43
C GLU A 115 -21.16 15.85 12.96
N THR A 116 -21.31 16.80 13.90
CA THR A 116 -21.46 18.23 13.58
C THR A 116 -20.22 18.77 12.89
N THR A 117 -19.04 18.39 13.40
CA THR A 117 -17.75 18.81 12.85
C THR A 117 -17.56 18.28 11.43
N ARG A 118 -17.87 16.99 11.21
CA ARG A 118 -17.86 16.37 9.89
C ARG A 118 -18.82 17.04 8.93
N ALA A 119 -20.07 17.28 9.34
CA ALA A 119 -21.07 17.91 8.48
C ALA A 119 -20.66 19.33 8.05
N ALA A 120 -19.98 20.09 8.91
CA ALA A 120 -19.42 21.38 8.54
C ALA A 120 -18.22 21.24 7.59
N LEU A 121 -17.30 20.30 7.84
CA LEU A 121 -16.15 20.02 6.96
C LEU A 121 -16.56 19.58 5.55
N GLU A 122 -17.58 18.73 5.44
CA GLU A 122 -18.12 18.29 4.14
C GLU A 122 -18.67 19.47 3.31
N LYS A 123 -19.16 20.53 3.96
CA LYS A 123 -19.62 21.77 3.30
C LYS A 123 -18.48 22.74 2.95
N MET A 124 -17.31 22.56 3.57
CA MET A 124 -16.07 23.29 3.27
C MET A 124 -15.22 22.63 2.18
N MET A 125 -15.70 21.56 1.52
CA MET A 125 -14.96 20.92 0.44
C MET A 125 -14.54 21.93 -0.64
N GLY A 126 -13.24 22.05 -0.87
CA GLY A 126 -12.68 22.96 -1.88
C GLY A 126 -12.25 24.33 -1.34
N ASP A 127 -12.57 24.67 -0.08
CA ASP A 127 -12.26 25.98 0.50
C ASP A 127 -11.01 25.94 1.39
N SER A 128 -10.32 27.08 1.48
CA SER A 128 -9.19 27.25 2.40
C SER A 128 -9.67 27.31 3.85
N ILE A 129 -9.04 26.53 4.71
CA ILE A 129 -9.24 26.60 6.17
C ILE A 129 -7.97 27.20 6.77
N GLU A 130 -8.14 28.21 7.62
CA GLU A 130 -7.03 28.82 8.35
C GLU A 130 -6.17 27.76 9.08
N GLU A 131 -4.85 27.94 9.06
CA GLU A 131 -3.88 27.00 9.63
C GLU A 131 -4.20 26.67 11.11
N ASP A 132 -4.39 27.70 11.95
CA ASP A 132 -4.66 27.52 13.37
C ASP A 132 -5.95 26.71 13.62
N VAL A 133 -6.97 26.92 12.80
CA VAL A 133 -8.24 26.18 12.87
C VAL A 133 -8.02 24.73 12.43
N SER A 134 -7.26 24.50 11.37
CA SER A 134 -6.91 23.17 10.87
C SER A 134 -6.14 22.36 11.91
N VAL A 135 -5.13 22.96 12.55
CA VAL A 135 -4.35 22.33 13.63
C VAL A 135 -5.25 22.02 14.84
N ARG A 136 -6.17 22.91 15.19
CA ARG A 136 -7.10 22.69 16.31
C ARG A 136 -8.08 21.54 16.03
N ILE A 137 -8.62 21.45 14.81
CA ILE A 137 -9.48 20.34 14.39
C ILE A 137 -8.70 19.03 14.46
N PHE A 138 -7.53 18.97 13.82
CA PHE A 138 -6.72 17.77 13.79
C PHE A 138 -6.27 17.34 15.20
N SER A 139 -5.90 18.29 16.06
CA SER A 139 -5.56 18.01 17.47
C SER A 139 -6.72 17.41 18.25
N ALA A 140 -7.95 17.90 18.05
CA ALA A 140 -9.12 17.30 18.68
C ALA A 140 -9.36 15.85 18.19
N LEU A 141 -9.22 15.60 16.89
CA LEU A 141 -9.36 14.24 16.32
C LEU A 141 -8.28 13.28 16.86
N VAL A 142 -7.03 13.74 16.97
CA VAL A 142 -5.92 12.98 17.59
C VAL A 142 -6.20 12.68 19.06
N GLY A 143 -6.76 13.64 19.80
CA GLY A 143 -7.19 13.45 21.18
C GLY A 143 -8.24 12.34 21.32
N ALA A 144 -9.14 12.23 20.35
CA ALA A 144 -10.14 11.17 20.28
C ALA A 144 -9.53 9.78 20.03
N LEU A 145 -8.57 9.71 19.11
CA LEU A 145 -7.82 8.49 18.79
C LEU A 145 -6.95 8.00 19.97
N SER A 146 -6.64 8.88 20.92
CA SER A 146 -5.88 8.57 22.13
C SER A 146 -6.73 7.94 23.25
N LEU A 147 -8.05 7.86 23.09
CA LEU A 147 -8.94 7.28 24.10
C LEU A 147 -8.69 5.77 24.27
N PRO A 148 -8.77 5.24 25.51
CA PRO A 148 -8.69 3.81 25.75
C PRO A 148 -9.76 3.02 24.96
N ARG A 149 -9.33 1.96 24.28
CA ARG A 149 -10.17 1.13 23.40
C ARG A 149 -10.99 0.09 24.18
N ILE A 150 -11.87 0.56 25.06
CA ILE A 150 -12.65 -0.30 25.99
C ILE A 150 -14.15 -0.04 25.82
N GLY A 151 -14.96 -1.09 25.79
CA GLY A 151 -16.43 -1.01 25.70
C GLY A 151 -16.91 -0.53 24.32
N ALA A 152 -17.97 0.28 24.27
CA ALA A 152 -18.51 0.93 23.05
C ALA A 152 -17.56 1.99 22.45
N TYR A 153 -16.27 1.66 22.25
CA TYR A 153 -15.26 2.52 21.65
C TYR A 153 -15.43 2.61 20.13
N GLU A 154 -15.95 1.53 19.54
CA GLU A 154 -16.12 1.38 18.09
C GLU A 154 -16.90 2.54 17.45
N SER A 155 -18.04 2.95 18.01
CA SER A 155 -18.88 4.02 17.46
C SER A 155 -18.19 5.39 17.46
N VAL A 156 -17.55 5.76 18.56
CA VAL A 156 -16.75 6.99 18.66
C VAL A 156 -15.59 6.93 17.66
N CYS A 157 -14.86 5.81 17.62
CA CYS A 157 -13.73 5.63 16.74
C CYS A 157 -14.15 5.73 15.27
N GLU A 158 -15.25 5.10 14.88
CA GLU A 158 -15.77 5.15 13.51
C GLU A 158 -16.10 6.58 13.08
N GLU A 159 -16.76 7.37 13.94
CA GLU A 159 -17.07 8.77 13.64
C GLU A 159 -15.79 9.64 13.60
N VAL A 160 -14.77 9.35 14.42
CA VAL A 160 -13.46 10.02 14.32
C VAL A 160 -12.82 9.74 12.97
N LEU A 161 -12.83 8.48 12.49
CA LEU A 161 -12.28 8.10 11.19
C LEU A 161 -13.03 8.76 10.03
N LEU A 162 -14.36 8.85 10.11
CA LEU A 162 -15.18 9.58 9.13
C LEU A 162 -14.84 11.08 9.12
N THR A 163 -14.74 11.69 10.30
CA THR A 163 -14.43 13.12 10.43
C THR A 163 -13.02 13.44 9.94
N LEU A 164 -12.03 12.57 10.22
CA LEU A 164 -10.66 12.73 9.77
C LEU A 164 -10.55 12.65 8.23
N ARG A 165 -11.34 11.80 7.59
CA ARG A 165 -11.43 11.75 6.12
C ARG A 165 -12.07 13.01 5.54
N ALA A 166 -13.15 13.51 6.14
CA ALA A 166 -13.75 14.77 5.72
C ALA A 166 -12.78 15.94 5.86
N PHE A 167 -12.00 15.99 6.94
CA PHE A 167 -10.93 16.96 7.14
C PHE A 167 -9.86 16.89 6.04
N CYS A 168 -9.36 15.67 5.74
CA CYS A 168 -8.39 15.48 4.67
C CYS A 168 -8.94 15.89 3.29
N ALA A 169 -10.25 15.73 3.06
CA ALA A 169 -10.90 16.11 1.81
C ALA A 169 -11.13 17.62 1.69
N SER A 170 -11.50 18.29 2.79
CA SER A 170 -11.73 19.75 2.77
C SER A 170 -10.46 20.54 2.54
N ALA A 171 -9.34 20.11 3.14
CA ALA A 171 -8.07 20.83 3.09
C ALA A 171 -7.28 20.65 1.76
N ARG A 172 -7.83 19.97 0.76
CA ARG A 172 -7.22 19.73 -0.57
C ARG A 172 -7.55 20.77 -1.64
N GLY A 173 -8.42 21.72 -1.32
CA GLY A 173 -9.12 22.57 -2.29
C GLY A 173 -8.33 23.72 -2.93
N ALA A 174 -7.18 24.07 -2.39
CA ALA A 174 -6.47 25.27 -2.83
C ALA A 174 -4.96 25.07 -2.66
N GLU A 175 -4.16 25.84 -3.39
CA GLU A 175 -2.69 25.79 -3.47
C GLU A 175 -2.01 26.19 -2.13
N ASP A 176 -2.49 25.70 -0.99
CA ASP A 176 -2.64 26.48 0.23
C ASP A 176 -1.87 25.97 1.46
N SER A 177 -1.36 26.97 2.19
CA SER A 177 -0.79 27.00 3.55
C SER A 177 -1.27 25.94 4.57
N SER A 178 -2.53 25.49 4.53
CA SER A 178 -3.05 24.54 5.53
C SER A 178 -2.36 23.17 5.52
N THR A 179 -1.97 22.67 4.34
CA THR A 179 -1.22 21.41 4.21
C THR A 179 0.23 21.56 4.65
N THR A 180 0.82 22.74 4.40
CA THR A 180 2.23 23.05 4.75
C THR A 180 2.50 22.95 6.25
N ALA A 181 1.51 23.28 7.08
CA ALA A 181 1.61 23.12 8.53
C ALA A 181 1.84 21.65 8.94
N PHE A 182 1.15 20.71 8.28
CA PHE A 182 1.27 19.26 8.53
C PHE A 182 2.52 18.63 7.92
N GLN A 183 3.20 19.37 7.05
CA GLN A 183 4.53 19.01 6.52
C GLN A 183 5.66 19.49 7.45
N SER A 184 5.35 20.38 8.40
CA SER A 184 6.33 20.90 9.35
C SER A 184 6.71 19.86 10.42
N GLU A 185 7.97 19.95 10.86
CA GLU A 185 8.52 19.15 11.97
C GLU A 185 7.70 19.28 13.27
N ARG A 186 7.05 20.44 13.48
CA ARG A 186 6.23 20.71 14.67
C ARG A 186 5.05 19.74 14.79
N LEU A 187 4.42 19.37 13.68
CA LEU A 187 3.24 18.50 13.67
C LEU A 187 3.58 17.04 13.34
N ALA A 188 4.82 16.74 12.95
CA ALA A 188 5.30 15.39 12.66
C ALA A 188 4.99 14.36 13.77
N PRO A 189 5.12 14.66 15.09
CA PRO A 189 4.73 13.72 16.14
C PRO A 189 3.24 13.36 16.12
N MET A 190 2.38 14.35 15.88
CA MET A 190 0.92 14.14 15.85
C MET A 190 0.50 13.35 14.61
N VAL A 191 1.12 13.65 13.47
CA VAL A 191 0.93 12.90 12.22
C VAL A 191 1.39 11.46 12.39
N GLY A 192 2.60 11.26 12.93
CA GLY A 192 3.15 9.94 13.21
C GLY A 192 2.30 9.13 14.19
N PHE A 193 1.81 9.76 15.27
CA PHE A 193 0.87 9.13 16.20
C PHE A 193 -0.44 8.72 15.50
N THR A 194 -1.00 9.60 14.66
CA THR A 194 -2.23 9.31 13.90
C THR A 194 -2.04 8.08 13.03
N ILE A 195 -0.99 8.06 12.20
CA ILE A 195 -0.68 6.95 11.31
C ILE A 195 -0.43 5.65 12.09
N SER A 196 0.37 5.71 13.15
CA SER A 196 0.62 4.56 14.03
C SER A 196 -0.67 4.03 14.64
N THR A 197 -1.57 4.92 15.05
CA THR A 197 -2.84 4.53 15.67
C THR A 197 -3.79 3.88 14.67
N LEU A 198 -3.86 4.38 13.43
CA LEU A 198 -4.65 3.79 12.35
C LEU A 198 -4.16 2.37 12.00
N LEU A 199 -2.84 2.19 11.92
CA LEU A 199 -2.22 0.87 11.73
C LEU A 199 -2.49 -0.06 12.92
N ALA A 200 -2.43 0.45 14.15
CA ALA A 200 -2.74 -0.31 15.35
C ALA A 200 -4.21 -0.76 15.39
N ILE A 201 -5.17 0.12 15.04
CA ILE A 201 -6.59 -0.25 14.94
C ILE A 201 -6.74 -1.40 13.94
N SER A 202 -6.18 -1.26 12.74
CA SER A 202 -6.26 -2.31 11.71
C SER A 202 -5.67 -3.65 12.17
N HIS A 203 -4.55 -3.61 12.90
CA HIS A 203 -3.89 -4.80 13.41
C HIS A 203 -4.66 -5.46 14.56
N GLU A 204 -5.15 -4.68 15.52
CA GLU A 204 -5.91 -5.17 16.66
C GLU A 204 -7.22 -5.83 16.20
N GLU A 205 -7.97 -5.18 15.31
CA GLU A 205 -9.20 -5.76 14.76
C GLU A 205 -8.92 -7.04 13.95
N ALA A 206 -7.81 -7.10 13.21
CA ALA A 206 -7.41 -8.34 12.54
C ALA A 206 -7.04 -9.45 13.54
N SER A 207 -6.32 -9.10 14.62
CA SER A 207 -5.86 -10.03 15.65
C SER A 207 -7.01 -10.58 16.51
N ALA A 208 -8.07 -9.79 16.70
CA ALA A 208 -9.30 -10.18 17.38
C ALA A 208 -10.11 -11.25 16.59
N GLY A 209 -9.75 -11.52 15.33
CA GLY A 209 -10.34 -12.59 14.54
C GLY A 209 -11.83 -12.37 14.29
N ALA A 210 -12.67 -13.33 14.70
CA ALA A 210 -14.12 -13.24 14.52
C ALA A 210 -14.78 -12.18 15.42
N LEU A 211 -14.11 -11.75 16.50
CA LEU A 211 -14.59 -10.70 17.40
C LEU A 211 -14.20 -9.29 16.94
N GLY A 212 -13.31 -9.18 15.95
CA GLY A 212 -12.85 -7.90 15.41
C GLY A 212 -13.83 -7.29 14.41
N SER A 213 -13.90 -5.96 14.40
CA SER A 213 -14.73 -5.18 13.48
C SER A 213 -14.06 -5.02 12.12
N LYS A 214 -14.61 -5.73 11.14
CA LYS A 214 -14.22 -5.60 9.72
C LYS A 214 -14.45 -4.20 9.17
N SER A 215 -15.55 -3.56 9.59
CA SER A 215 -15.87 -2.18 9.19
C SER A 215 -14.80 -1.22 9.71
N LEU A 216 -14.51 -1.30 11.02
CA LEU A 216 -13.55 -0.41 11.64
C LEU A 216 -12.14 -0.60 11.06
N ARG A 217 -11.73 -1.84 10.79
CA ARG A 217 -10.47 -2.15 10.13
C ARG A 217 -10.37 -1.53 8.74
N SER A 218 -11.38 -1.73 7.90
CA SER A 218 -11.43 -1.17 6.55
C SER A 218 -11.45 0.36 6.58
N SER A 219 -12.24 0.94 7.49
CA SER A 219 -12.33 2.38 7.72
C SER A 219 -10.99 2.98 8.16
N ALA A 220 -10.25 2.31 9.04
CA ALA A 220 -8.94 2.76 9.50
C ALA A 220 -7.90 2.77 8.36
N LEU A 221 -7.88 1.73 7.52
CA LEU A 221 -6.97 1.66 6.37
C LEU A 221 -7.32 2.67 5.27
N LEU A 222 -8.61 2.89 5.00
CA LEU A 222 -9.04 3.96 4.10
C LEU A 222 -8.69 5.34 4.67
N THR A 223 -8.80 5.53 5.97
CA THR A 223 -8.41 6.80 6.61
C THR A 223 -6.90 7.01 6.53
N LEU A 224 -6.09 5.95 6.69
CA LEU A 224 -4.64 6.01 6.50
C LEU A 224 -4.27 6.45 5.08
N GLU A 225 -4.92 5.88 4.07
CA GLU A 225 -4.74 6.26 2.67
C GLU A 225 -4.99 7.77 2.48
N ARG A 226 -6.08 8.29 3.05
CA ARG A 226 -6.42 9.72 2.98
C ARG A 226 -5.41 10.61 3.70
N VAL A 227 -4.90 10.19 4.85
CA VAL A 227 -3.90 10.96 5.62
C VAL A 227 -2.57 11.03 4.88
N ILE A 228 -2.07 9.91 4.35
CA ILE A 228 -0.82 9.87 3.55
C ILE A 228 -0.96 10.81 2.35
N HIS A 229 -2.07 10.70 1.63
CA HIS A 229 -2.30 11.51 0.44
C HIS A 229 -2.54 12.99 0.80
N PHE A 230 -3.11 13.30 1.96
CA PHE A 230 -3.29 14.66 2.48
C PHE A 230 -1.95 15.35 2.79
N ILE A 231 -1.00 14.65 3.42
CA ILE A 231 0.33 15.22 3.74
C ILE A 231 1.10 15.50 2.45
N GLY A 232 1.11 14.52 1.54
CA GLY A 232 1.56 14.70 0.15
C GLY A 232 3.02 15.14 -0.03
N ASP A 233 3.84 15.08 1.02
CA ASP A 233 5.22 15.56 1.02
C ASP A 233 6.22 14.45 1.36
N ALA A 234 7.30 14.38 0.59
CA ALA A 234 8.31 13.34 0.72
C ALA A 234 9.13 13.49 2.00
N ASP A 235 9.51 14.72 2.36
CA ASP A 235 10.38 14.99 3.51
C ASP A 235 9.66 14.75 4.83
N ALA A 236 8.40 15.19 4.94
CA ALA A 236 7.54 14.96 6.10
C ALA A 236 7.24 13.46 6.34
N LEU A 237 7.12 12.67 5.27
CA LEU A 237 6.81 11.24 5.36
C LEU A 237 8.05 10.35 5.47
N ALA A 238 9.24 10.82 5.11
CA ALA A 238 10.46 10.01 5.08
C ALA A 238 10.84 9.42 6.44
N PHE A 239 10.69 10.20 7.53
CA PHE A 239 10.91 9.72 8.89
C PHE A 239 9.95 8.59 9.28
N LEU A 240 8.71 8.67 8.80
CA LEU A 240 7.65 7.73 9.13
C LEU A 240 7.71 6.46 8.28
N LEU A 241 8.34 6.51 7.10
CA LEU A 241 8.36 5.44 6.11
C LEU A 241 8.67 4.05 6.69
N PRO A 242 9.74 3.83 7.49
CA PRO A 242 10.03 2.50 8.01
C PRO A 242 8.90 1.93 8.90
N GLY A 243 8.29 2.78 9.71
CA GLY A 243 7.16 2.41 10.58
C GLY A 243 5.90 2.11 9.77
N VAL A 244 5.60 2.95 8.78
CA VAL A 244 4.44 2.77 7.90
C VAL A 244 4.56 1.50 7.07
N VAL A 245 5.71 1.28 6.42
CA VAL A 245 5.95 0.07 5.63
C VAL A 245 5.85 -1.16 6.52
N SER A 246 6.49 -1.17 7.69
CA SER A 246 6.38 -2.30 8.63
C SER A 246 4.94 -2.59 9.06
N GLY A 247 4.16 -1.56 9.38
CA GLY A 247 2.75 -1.71 9.75
C GLY A 247 1.89 -2.23 8.60
N LEU A 248 2.04 -1.67 7.40
CA LEU A 248 1.34 -2.12 6.20
C LEU A 248 1.73 -3.55 5.82
N THR A 249 3.00 -3.93 5.95
CA THR A 249 3.46 -5.31 5.75
C THR A 249 2.72 -6.26 6.69
N LYS A 250 2.56 -5.93 7.97
CA LYS A 250 1.80 -6.78 8.92
C LYS A 250 0.33 -6.93 8.49
N VAL A 251 -0.30 -5.84 8.05
CA VAL A 251 -1.68 -5.84 7.56
C VAL A 251 -1.82 -6.73 6.32
N LEU A 252 -0.89 -6.61 5.38
CA LEU A 252 -0.85 -7.37 4.13
C LEU A 252 -0.56 -8.85 4.38
N VAL A 253 0.41 -9.20 5.23
CA VAL A 253 0.67 -10.59 5.62
C VAL A 253 -0.60 -11.21 6.24
N ALA A 254 -1.24 -10.52 7.18
CA ALA A 254 -2.48 -10.99 7.78
C ALA A 254 -3.61 -11.17 6.73
N GLY A 255 -3.73 -10.24 5.78
CA GLY A 255 -4.77 -10.28 4.73
C GLY A 255 -4.51 -11.25 3.59
N SER A 256 -3.27 -11.68 3.38
CA SER A 256 -2.91 -12.66 2.35
C SER A 256 -3.41 -14.08 2.66
N GLY A 257 -3.77 -14.35 3.92
CA GLY A 257 -4.11 -15.71 4.39
C GLY A 257 -2.89 -16.63 4.56
N ILE A 258 -1.68 -16.17 4.23
CA ILE A 258 -0.44 -16.92 4.41
C ILE A 258 0.00 -16.80 5.87
N ARG A 259 -0.02 -17.93 6.58
CA ARG A 259 0.55 -18.04 7.93
C ARG A 259 1.92 -18.71 7.85
N ALA A 260 2.90 -18.14 8.54
CA ALA A 260 4.21 -18.77 8.67
C ALA A 260 4.03 -20.19 9.25
N ASN A 261 4.57 -21.20 8.56
CA ASN A 261 4.51 -22.63 8.90
C ASN A 261 3.14 -23.34 8.78
N GLU A 262 2.05 -22.67 8.40
CA GLU A 262 0.72 -23.30 8.25
C GLU A 262 0.17 -23.25 6.81
N GLY A 263 0.89 -22.61 5.89
CA GLY A 263 0.43 -22.43 4.50
C GLY A 263 -0.73 -21.44 4.39
N ALA A 264 -1.45 -21.48 3.26
CA ALA A 264 -2.60 -20.62 3.02
C ALA A 264 -3.81 -21.09 3.84
N GLY A 265 -4.11 -20.37 4.93
CA GLY A 265 -5.34 -20.54 5.71
C GLY A 265 -6.49 -19.69 5.14
N PRO A 266 -7.74 -19.88 5.62
CA PRO A 266 -8.85 -19.05 5.18
C PRO A 266 -8.59 -17.58 5.56
N GLY A 267 -8.32 -16.73 4.56
CA GLY A 267 -8.11 -15.28 4.70
C GLY A 267 -9.37 -14.48 5.11
N GLY A 268 -10.29 -15.08 5.87
CA GLY A 268 -11.66 -14.59 6.03
C GLY A 268 -11.83 -13.40 6.98
N THR A 269 -10.96 -13.23 7.98
CA THR A 269 -11.11 -12.16 8.99
C THR A 269 -10.26 -10.93 8.70
N ALA A 270 -9.12 -11.11 8.01
CA ALA A 270 -8.15 -10.05 7.73
C ALA A 270 -8.12 -9.63 6.25
N SER A 271 -9.10 -9.99 5.42
CA SER A 271 -9.15 -9.56 4.00
C SER A 271 -9.80 -8.20 3.77
N ASP A 272 -10.59 -7.69 4.72
CA ASP A 272 -11.33 -6.44 4.53
C ASP A 272 -10.42 -5.20 4.65
N GLY A 273 -10.42 -4.35 3.62
CA GLY A 273 -9.62 -3.13 3.55
C GLY A 273 -8.19 -3.31 3.01
N VAL A 274 -7.82 -4.52 2.56
CA VAL A 274 -6.49 -4.81 2.00
C VAL A 274 -6.19 -3.94 0.77
N GLU A 275 -7.20 -3.64 -0.06
CA GLU A 275 -7.06 -2.72 -1.18
C GLU A 275 -6.53 -1.34 -0.75
N TYR A 276 -7.01 -0.80 0.39
CA TYR A 276 -6.53 0.48 0.91
C TYR A 276 -5.13 0.38 1.49
N ALA A 277 -4.73 -0.76 2.04
CA ALA A 277 -3.35 -0.98 2.47
C ALA A 277 -2.38 -1.01 1.28
N LEU A 278 -2.76 -1.68 0.17
CA LEU A 278 -1.98 -1.69 -1.07
C LEU A 278 -1.89 -0.27 -1.66
N ILE A 279 -3.01 0.46 -1.74
CA ILE A 279 -3.00 1.85 -2.23
C ILE A 279 -2.12 2.74 -1.33
N SER A 280 -2.25 2.62 -0.01
CA SER A 280 -1.43 3.39 0.96
C SER A 280 0.06 3.10 0.80
N LEU A 281 0.42 1.82 0.65
CA LEU A 281 1.81 1.40 0.45
C LEU A 281 2.35 1.98 -0.85
N SER A 282 1.59 1.89 -1.93
CA SER A 282 1.99 2.46 -3.21
C SER A 282 2.19 3.98 -3.11
N SER A 283 1.22 4.70 -2.56
CA SER A 283 1.28 6.16 -2.43
C SER A 283 2.47 6.64 -1.61
N ILE A 284 2.77 6.02 -0.47
CA ILE A 284 3.92 6.47 0.34
C ILE A 284 5.25 6.14 -0.35
N LEU A 285 5.33 5.03 -1.08
CA LEU A 285 6.54 4.66 -1.81
C LEU A 285 6.80 5.59 -2.99
N THR A 286 5.79 5.88 -3.82
CA THR A 286 5.95 6.78 -4.97
C THR A 286 6.22 8.22 -4.58
N LEU A 287 5.84 8.63 -3.36
CA LEU A 287 6.20 9.93 -2.79
C LEU A 287 7.64 9.95 -2.27
N VAL A 288 8.01 9.01 -1.40
CA VAL A 288 9.27 9.08 -0.64
C VAL A 288 10.46 8.47 -1.40
N LEU A 289 10.23 7.39 -2.13
CA LEU A 289 11.24 6.63 -2.88
C LEU A 289 11.14 6.87 -4.39
N ASN A 290 10.69 8.06 -4.79
CA ASN A 290 10.61 8.41 -6.20
C ASN A 290 12.02 8.49 -6.81
N ASP A 291 12.27 7.80 -7.91
CA ASP A 291 13.57 7.75 -8.59
C ASP A 291 14.08 9.15 -8.94
N ASN A 292 13.18 10.07 -9.32
CA ASN A 292 13.50 11.47 -9.65
C ASN A 292 14.13 12.23 -8.47
N LEU A 293 13.92 11.79 -7.23
CA LEU A 293 14.50 12.41 -6.04
C LEU A 293 15.94 11.96 -5.77
N TYR A 294 16.39 10.87 -6.40
CA TYR A 294 17.67 10.22 -6.13
C TYR A 294 18.54 10.00 -7.38
N GLU A 295 18.23 10.64 -8.51
CA GLU A 295 18.96 10.49 -9.79
C GLU A 295 20.48 10.60 -9.64
N SER A 296 20.95 11.53 -8.79
CA SER A 296 22.39 11.74 -8.50
C SER A 296 23.04 10.63 -7.68
N HIS A 297 22.26 9.87 -6.92
CA HIS A 297 22.73 8.76 -6.07
C HIS A 297 22.65 7.40 -6.76
N VAL A 298 21.69 7.22 -7.68
CA VAL A 298 21.51 5.97 -8.42
C VAL A 298 22.40 5.91 -9.67
N SER A 299 22.58 7.03 -10.37
CA SER A 299 23.45 7.10 -11.57
C SER A 299 24.95 7.10 -11.26
N GLY A 300 25.33 7.23 -9.98
CA GLY A 300 26.73 7.21 -9.53
C GLY A 300 27.37 5.81 -9.42
N GLY A 301 26.59 4.75 -9.62
CA GLY A 301 27.05 3.36 -9.46
C GLY A 301 27.78 2.75 -10.67
N GLU A 302 27.72 3.38 -11.85
CA GLU A 302 28.34 2.89 -13.08
C GLU A 302 29.18 3.96 -13.80
N ASN A 303 29.94 4.77 -13.06
CA ASN A 303 31.04 5.49 -13.67
C ASN A 303 32.24 4.57 -13.84
N LYS A 304 32.69 4.43 -15.10
CA LYS A 304 33.92 3.80 -15.56
C LYS A 304 35.15 4.36 -14.82
N THR A 305 35.36 3.99 -13.58
CA THR A 305 36.63 4.21 -12.87
C THR A 305 37.51 2.99 -13.09
N ASN A 306 38.69 3.23 -13.66
CA ASN A 306 39.68 2.24 -14.02
C ASN A 306 39.85 1.18 -12.92
N LYS A 307 39.64 -0.10 -13.28
CA LYS A 307 39.79 -1.28 -12.40
C LYS A 307 41.15 -1.41 -11.70
N ALA A 308 42.13 -0.58 -12.06
CA ALA A 308 43.44 -0.53 -11.44
C ALA A 308 43.45 0.22 -10.10
N ASP A 309 42.64 1.28 -9.96
CA ASP A 309 42.66 2.14 -8.77
C ASP A 309 41.91 1.50 -7.59
N THR A 310 40.81 0.78 -7.89
CA THR A 310 40.00 0.04 -6.90
C THR A 310 40.76 -1.13 -6.26
N LEU A 311 41.70 -1.74 -7.00
CA LEU A 311 42.49 -2.87 -6.50
C LEU A 311 43.65 -2.38 -5.63
N GLN A 312 44.23 -1.22 -5.94
CA GLN A 312 45.23 -0.57 -5.08
C GLN A 312 44.64 -0.05 -3.77
N ASP A 313 43.42 0.50 -3.81
CA ASP A 313 42.74 0.96 -2.60
C ASP A 313 42.24 -0.21 -1.74
N ALA A 314 41.75 -1.29 -2.34
CA ALA A 314 41.42 -2.53 -1.64
C ALA A 314 42.66 -3.19 -1.00
N LEU A 315 43.82 -3.17 -1.69
CA LEU A 315 45.08 -3.67 -1.13
C LEU A 315 45.61 -2.78 0.01
N LYS A 316 45.46 -1.46 -0.09
CA LYS A 316 45.78 -0.55 1.03
C LYS A 316 44.89 -0.80 2.23
N GLU A 317 43.59 -1.04 2.04
CA GLU A 317 42.67 -1.37 3.13
C GLU A 317 42.99 -2.72 3.77
N ILE A 318 43.36 -3.74 2.98
CA ILE A 318 43.78 -5.06 3.48
C ILE A 318 45.12 -4.98 4.23
N VAL A 319 46.08 -4.20 3.75
CA VAL A 319 47.37 -3.95 4.46
C VAL A 319 47.14 -3.17 5.76
N SER A 320 46.15 -2.27 5.78
CA SER A 320 45.72 -1.56 6.99
C SER A 320 45.05 -2.50 8.01
N ARG A 321 44.33 -3.51 7.54
CA ARG A 321 43.63 -4.52 8.36
C ARG A 321 44.56 -5.63 8.86
N SER A 322 45.58 -5.99 8.10
CA SER A 322 46.63 -6.97 8.47
C SER A 322 47.50 -6.53 9.66
N SER A 323 47.39 -5.26 10.09
CA SER A 323 48.14 -4.71 11.24
C SER A 323 47.41 -4.88 12.58
N ARG A 324 46.24 -5.51 12.58
CA ARG A 324 45.40 -5.73 13.77
C ARG A 324 44.77 -7.12 13.71
N GLU A 325 45.52 -8.11 14.17
CA GLU A 325 44.96 -9.41 14.53
C GLU A 325 44.90 -9.57 16.07
N ASP A 326 43.91 -10.37 16.46
CA ASP A 326 43.50 -10.92 17.76
C ASP A 326 42.73 -9.98 18.72
N ASP A 327 41.51 -10.29 19.19
CA ASP A 327 40.99 -11.61 19.59
C ASP A 327 39.46 -11.80 19.42
N GLU A 328 39.08 -13.07 19.38
CA GLU A 328 37.76 -13.68 19.20
C GLU A 328 36.62 -13.16 20.12
N MET A 329 35.39 -13.03 19.58
CA MET A 329 34.18 -13.70 20.11
C MET A 329 32.98 -13.47 19.18
N SER A 330 32.81 -14.36 18.20
CA SER A 330 31.59 -14.48 17.40
C SER A 330 30.60 -15.45 18.07
N LEU A 331 29.30 -15.25 17.81
CA LEU A 331 28.17 -16.17 18.08
C LEU A 331 27.37 -16.01 19.39
N GLN A 332 27.09 -14.78 19.85
CA GLN A 332 25.93 -14.52 20.74
C GLN A 332 25.11 -13.25 20.42
N LYS A 333 25.43 -12.51 19.35
CA LYS A 333 24.80 -11.19 19.07
C LYS A 333 23.61 -11.19 18.09
N LEU A 334 23.14 -12.36 17.66
CA LEU A 334 22.04 -12.48 16.69
C LEU A 334 20.67 -12.81 17.33
N GLN A 335 20.57 -12.89 18.66
CA GLN A 335 19.30 -13.16 19.36
C GLN A 335 18.87 -12.11 20.40
N THR A 336 19.62 -11.00 20.55
CA THR A 336 19.33 -9.98 21.57
C THR A 336 19.17 -8.55 21.04
N SER A 337 19.23 -8.31 19.73
CA SER A 337 19.08 -6.96 19.16
C SER A 337 17.63 -6.52 18.89
N VAL A 338 16.63 -7.29 19.33
CA VAL A 338 15.19 -6.95 19.17
C VAL A 338 14.52 -6.60 20.51
N LEU A 339 15.22 -6.71 21.65
CA LEU A 339 14.61 -6.51 22.97
C LEU A 339 15.38 -5.59 23.94
N ASN A 340 16.42 -4.88 23.49
CA ASN A 340 17.13 -3.96 24.37
C ASN A 340 17.49 -2.65 23.66
N ASP A 341 16.45 -1.87 23.32
CA ASP A 341 16.58 -0.42 23.16
C ASP A 341 15.97 0.26 24.40
N GLN A 342 16.54 -0.04 25.57
CA GLN A 342 16.37 0.79 26.75
C GLN A 342 17.55 1.77 26.82
N MET A 343 17.28 2.95 26.25
CA MET A 343 17.53 4.25 26.88
C MET A 343 18.92 4.42 27.52
N SER A 344 19.93 4.70 26.70
CA SER A 344 21.02 5.55 27.17
C SER A 344 20.43 6.94 27.43
N THR A 345 20.34 7.32 28.69
CA THR A 345 19.88 8.63 29.19
C THR A 345 20.91 9.73 28.92
N LYS A 346 21.25 9.93 27.65
CA LYS A 346 21.92 11.13 27.15
C LYS A 346 21.25 11.54 25.84
N ASP A 347 20.69 12.75 25.86
CA ASP A 347 20.19 13.53 24.74
C ASP A 347 18.83 13.10 24.14
N ILE A 348 17.77 13.25 24.94
CA ILE A 348 16.37 13.24 24.46
C ILE A 348 15.97 14.61 23.86
N SER A 349 16.82 15.64 23.97
CA SER A 349 16.48 17.02 23.61
C SER A 349 16.69 17.43 22.14
N GLU A 350 17.20 16.56 21.25
CA GLU A 350 17.46 16.94 19.84
C GLU A 350 17.21 15.80 18.83
N ARG A 351 16.14 15.01 18.99
CA ARG A 351 15.71 14.11 17.90
C ARG A 351 14.84 14.90 16.93
N SER A 352 15.44 15.35 15.82
CA SER A 352 14.71 15.98 14.72
C SER A 352 13.84 14.94 14.00
N PHE A 353 12.62 15.32 13.60
CA PHE A 353 11.77 14.50 12.72
C PHE A 353 12.13 14.66 11.24
N ASN A 354 13.11 15.51 10.93
CA ASN A 354 13.63 15.67 9.59
C ASN A 354 14.69 14.61 9.30
N VAL A 355 14.50 13.88 8.21
CA VAL A 355 15.48 12.92 7.70
C VAL A 355 16.25 13.54 6.56
N LYS A 356 17.58 13.45 6.61
CA LYS A 356 18.41 13.72 5.44
C LYS A 356 18.33 12.50 4.51
N ARG A 357 17.63 12.65 3.38
CA ARG A 357 17.42 11.60 2.37
C ARG A 357 18.65 11.45 1.47
N ASP A 358 19.79 11.15 2.07
CA ASP A 358 21.02 10.89 1.35
C ASP A 358 21.15 9.41 0.91
N GLY A 359 22.21 9.11 0.16
CA GLY A 359 22.49 7.74 -0.29
C GLY A 359 22.73 6.74 0.85
N GLU A 360 23.16 7.18 2.04
CA GLU A 360 23.32 6.30 3.20
C GLU A 360 21.95 5.92 3.79
N TRP A 361 21.06 6.89 3.96
CA TRP A 361 19.69 6.65 4.36
C TRP A 361 18.98 5.71 3.39
N LEU A 362 19.17 5.92 2.08
CA LEU A 362 18.58 5.09 1.04
C LEU A 362 19.10 3.64 1.12
N ARG A 363 20.42 3.45 1.27
CA ARG A 363 21.05 2.13 1.40
C ARG A 363 20.56 1.36 2.63
N ASN A 364 20.20 2.05 3.71
CA ASN A 364 19.66 1.43 4.91
C ASN A 364 18.15 1.13 4.82
N THR A 365 17.41 1.95 4.08
CA THR A 365 15.95 1.92 4.02
C THR A 365 15.43 1.04 2.88
N ALA A 366 15.97 1.19 1.67
CA ALA A 366 15.51 0.48 0.47
C ALA A 366 15.49 -1.05 0.66
N PRO A 367 16.54 -1.73 1.17
CA PRO A 367 16.51 -3.19 1.31
C PRO A 367 15.38 -3.73 2.21
N ARG A 368 14.97 -2.95 3.22
CA ARG A 368 13.85 -3.31 4.10
C ARG A 368 12.52 -3.21 3.36
N VAL A 369 12.36 -2.18 2.54
CA VAL A 369 11.19 -2.00 1.67
C VAL A 369 11.15 -3.07 0.59
N GLU A 370 12.28 -3.39 -0.04
CA GLU A 370 12.38 -4.46 -1.02
C GLU A 370 11.94 -5.80 -0.43
N THR A 371 12.45 -6.13 0.75
CA THR A 371 12.09 -7.37 1.47
C THR A 371 10.59 -7.40 1.76
N ALA A 372 10.01 -6.28 2.20
CA ALA A 372 8.58 -6.17 2.45
C ALA A 372 7.76 -6.41 1.17
N LEU A 373 8.08 -5.73 0.07
CA LEU A 373 7.36 -5.86 -1.20
C LEU A 373 7.42 -7.28 -1.77
N LEU A 374 8.61 -7.88 -1.80
CA LEU A 374 8.80 -9.24 -2.30
C LEU A 374 8.04 -10.28 -1.46
N ALA A 375 7.89 -10.06 -0.16
CA ALA A 375 7.14 -10.94 0.72
C ALA A 375 5.61 -10.76 0.60
N THR A 376 5.13 -9.53 0.40
CA THR A 376 3.69 -9.24 0.52
C THR A 376 2.93 -9.19 -0.78
N ILE A 377 3.52 -8.72 -1.87
CA ILE A 377 2.76 -8.44 -3.11
C ILE A 377 2.43 -9.72 -3.91
N PRO A 378 3.37 -10.66 -4.15
CA PRO A 378 3.10 -11.83 -4.98
C PRO A 378 1.87 -12.67 -4.55
N PRO A 379 1.62 -12.90 -3.24
CA PRO A 379 0.42 -13.60 -2.79
C PRO A 379 -0.92 -13.01 -3.28
N PHE A 380 -1.00 -11.69 -3.46
CA PHE A 380 -2.25 -11.03 -3.83
C PHE A 380 -2.61 -11.17 -5.30
N VAL A 381 -1.68 -11.59 -6.15
CA VAL A 381 -1.95 -11.92 -7.54
C VAL A 381 -3.00 -13.04 -7.66
N SER A 382 -3.03 -13.96 -6.70
CA SER A 382 -3.99 -15.08 -6.65
C SER A 382 -5.15 -14.85 -5.68
N SER A 383 -5.36 -13.61 -5.20
CA SER A 383 -6.44 -13.29 -4.23
C SER A 383 -7.83 -13.67 -4.75
N ALA A 384 -8.78 -14.04 -3.90
CA ALA A 384 -10.15 -14.33 -4.34
C ALA A 384 -10.94 -13.08 -4.80
N ARG A 385 -10.48 -11.88 -4.45
CA ARG A 385 -11.17 -10.59 -4.74
C ARG A 385 -10.47 -9.85 -5.88
N SER A 386 -11.19 -9.52 -6.95
CA SER A 386 -10.63 -8.72 -8.05
C SER A 386 -10.20 -7.33 -7.64
N SER A 387 -10.90 -6.69 -6.72
CA SER A 387 -10.52 -5.35 -6.23
C SER A 387 -9.11 -5.38 -5.63
N VAL A 388 -8.76 -6.45 -4.92
CA VAL A 388 -7.43 -6.66 -4.32
C VAL A 388 -6.39 -6.97 -5.40
N ARG A 389 -6.72 -7.82 -6.38
CA ARG A 389 -5.82 -8.09 -7.51
C ARG A 389 -5.51 -6.83 -8.31
N LEU A 390 -6.54 -6.02 -8.62
CA LEU A 390 -6.38 -4.75 -9.32
C LEU A 390 -5.56 -3.76 -8.50
N ALA A 391 -5.78 -3.67 -7.18
CA ALA A 391 -4.96 -2.81 -6.31
C ALA A 391 -3.49 -3.27 -6.26
N ALA A 392 -3.23 -4.58 -6.26
CA ALA A 392 -1.89 -5.14 -6.31
C ALA A 392 -1.19 -4.84 -7.66
N ALA A 393 -1.93 -4.94 -8.77
CA ALA A 393 -1.41 -4.54 -10.08
C ALA A 393 -1.06 -3.05 -10.12
N LYS A 394 -1.96 -2.18 -9.63
CA LYS A 394 -1.71 -0.73 -9.57
C LYS A 394 -0.48 -0.39 -8.75
N LEU A 395 -0.29 -1.06 -7.60
CA LEU A 395 0.93 -0.91 -6.81
C LEU A 395 2.16 -1.33 -7.62
N ALA A 396 2.13 -2.51 -8.26
CA ALA A 396 3.25 -3.00 -9.05
C ALA A 396 3.60 -2.04 -10.20
N GLY A 397 2.60 -1.52 -10.91
CA GLY A 397 2.79 -0.52 -11.96
C GLY A 397 3.38 0.78 -11.46
N GLN A 398 2.87 1.30 -10.33
CA GLN A 398 3.39 2.52 -9.71
C GLN A 398 4.83 2.36 -9.21
N VAL A 399 5.17 1.21 -8.65
CA VAL A 399 6.55 0.89 -8.26
C VAL A 399 7.48 0.83 -9.46
N LEU A 400 7.06 0.21 -10.57
CA LEU A 400 7.85 0.19 -11.81
C LEU A 400 8.00 1.57 -12.46
N GLN A 401 6.99 2.43 -12.30
CA GLN A 401 7.01 3.76 -12.90
C GLN A 401 7.89 4.74 -12.12
N HIS A 402 7.91 4.62 -10.79
CA HIS A 402 8.45 5.67 -9.93
C HIS A 402 9.55 5.21 -8.98
N CYS A 403 9.77 3.92 -8.76
CA CYS A 403 10.70 3.40 -7.75
C CYS A 403 11.59 2.27 -8.29
N SER A 404 11.73 2.20 -9.61
CA SER A 404 12.37 1.14 -10.37
C SER A 404 13.89 1.08 -10.14
N ASP A 405 14.49 2.26 -9.99
CA ASP A 405 15.92 2.43 -9.81
C ASP A 405 16.31 2.31 -8.33
N VAL A 406 15.49 2.89 -7.44
CA VAL A 406 15.71 2.87 -5.98
C VAL A 406 15.55 1.48 -5.36
N LEU A 407 14.52 0.71 -5.76
CA LEU A 407 14.18 -0.59 -5.14
C LEU A 407 14.85 -1.80 -5.81
N GLY A 408 15.77 -1.55 -6.73
CA GLY A 408 16.64 -2.56 -7.30
C GLY A 408 15.96 -3.59 -8.21
N LEU A 409 16.81 -4.38 -8.88
CA LEU A 409 16.40 -5.31 -9.93
C LEU A 409 15.43 -6.41 -9.48
N LYS A 410 15.53 -6.87 -8.22
CA LYS A 410 14.72 -7.98 -7.72
C LYS A 410 13.25 -7.57 -7.59
N VAL A 411 13.00 -6.40 -7.01
CA VAL A 411 11.65 -5.84 -6.89
C VAL A 411 11.12 -5.54 -8.28
N ARG A 412 11.91 -4.85 -9.11
CA ARG A 412 11.52 -4.50 -10.48
C ARG A 412 11.07 -5.72 -11.28
N ARG A 413 11.88 -6.79 -11.34
CA ARG A 413 11.50 -8.06 -11.98
C ARG A 413 10.22 -8.65 -11.40
N LYS A 414 10.10 -8.67 -10.07
CA LYS A 414 8.94 -9.29 -9.41
C LYS A 414 7.65 -8.49 -9.65
N MET A 415 7.71 -7.16 -9.66
CA MET A 415 6.56 -6.33 -9.98
C MET A 415 6.13 -6.51 -11.45
N LEU A 416 7.09 -6.59 -12.37
CA LEU A 416 6.81 -6.90 -13.78
C LEU A 416 6.18 -8.29 -13.93
N GLU A 417 6.70 -9.30 -13.22
CA GLU A 417 6.11 -10.64 -13.19
C GLU A 417 4.65 -10.59 -12.70
N CYS A 418 4.36 -9.87 -11.61
CA CYS A 418 3.00 -9.70 -11.10
C CYS A 418 2.07 -9.01 -12.11
N LEU A 419 2.53 -7.96 -12.79
CA LEU A 419 1.74 -7.30 -13.84
C LEU A 419 1.44 -8.25 -14.99
N LEU A 420 2.44 -8.98 -15.49
CA LEU A 420 2.28 -9.92 -16.59
C LEU A 420 1.29 -11.05 -16.23
N THR A 421 1.28 -11.52 -14.98
CA THR A 421 0.23 -12.45 -14.52
C THR A 421 -1.15 -11.80 -14.54
N LEU A 422 -1.29 -10.60 -13.97
CA LEU A 422 -2.58 -9.92 -13.80
C LEU A 422 -3.16 -9.37 -15.11
N SER A 423 -2.32 -9.06 -16.10
CA SER A 423 -2.77 -8.75 -17.46
C SER A 423 -3.46 -9.92 -18.15
N GLY A 424 -3.16 -11.15 -17.74
CA GLY A 424 -3.83 -12.37 -18.19
C GLY A 424 -4.92 -12.88 -17.26
N ASP A 425 -5.39 -12.06 -16.30
CA ASP A 425 -6.39 -12.46 -15.30
C ASP A 425 -7.72 -12.90 -15.93
N SER A 426 -8.38 -13.87 -15.29
CA SER A 426 -9.68 -14.38 -15.73
C SER A 426 -10.81 -13.36 -15.60
N TRP A 427 -10.63 -12.32 -14.78
CA TRP A 427 -11.59 -11.25 -14.59
C TRP A 427 -11.21 -10.08 -15.48
N THR A 428 -12.06 -9.76 -16.45
CA THR A 428 -11.83 -8.65 -17.41
C THR A 428 -11.66 -7.30 -16.74
N GLN A 429 -12.31 -7.08 -15.60
CA GLN A 429 -12.14 -5.87 -14.77
C GLN A 429 -10.75 -5.72 -14.14
N VAL A 430 -9.93 -6.78 -14.16
CA VAL A 430 -8.51 -6.74 -13.76
C VAL A 430 -7.64 -6.74 -15.01
N SER A 431 -7.81 -7.71 -15.92
CA SER A 431 -6.90 -7.88 -17.06
C SER A 431 -6.89 -6.69 -18.02
N MET A 432 -8.03 -6.08 -18.33
CA MET A 432 -8.10 -4.94 -19.27
C MET A 432 -7.36 -3.70 -18.73
N PRO A 433 -7.66 -3.18 -17.53
CA PRO A 433 -6.90 -2.05 -16.97
C PRO A 433 -5.40 -2.33 -16.85
N VAL A 434 -5.03 -3.54 -16.45
CA VAL A 434 -3.61 -3.89 -16.25
C VAL A 434 -2.85 -3.97 -17.58
N LEU A 435 -3.49 -4.44 -18.65
CA LEU A 435 -2.92 -4.40 -20.00
C LEU A 435 -2.74 -2.96 -20.50
N GLU A 436 -3.68 -2.07 -20.20
CA GLU A 436 -3.56 -0.64 -20.54
C GLU A 436 -2.41 0.01 -19.77
N ASP A 437 -2.31 -0.25 -18.47
CA ASP A 437 -1.22 0.23 -17.62
C ASP A 437 0.14 -0.29 -18.11
N LEU A 438 0.25 -1.59 -18.43
CA LEU A 438 1.48 -2.20 -18.94
C LEU A 438 1.93 -1.55 -20.26
N ARG A 439 1.00 -1.28 -21.18
CA ARG A 439 1.29 -0.56 -22.44
C ARG A 439 1.67 0.89 -22.20
N SER A 440 1.10 1.54 -21.19
CA SER A 440 1.47 2.90 -20.80
C SER A 440 2.90 2.94 -20.26
N LEU A 441 3.26 1.99 -19.38
CA LEU A 441 4.62 1.86 -18.84
C LEU A 441 5.65 1.61 -19.95
N ASP A 442 5.31 0.79 -20.93
CA ASP A 442 6.17 0.52 -22.10
C ASP A 442 6.44 1.79 -22.90
N LYS A 443 5.39 2.55 -23.22
CA LYS A 443 5.50 3.84 -23.93
C LYS A 443 6.32 4.88 -23.17
N LEU A 444 6.29 4.82 -21.84
CA LEU A 444 7.09 5.68 -20.97
C LEU A 444 8.54 5.18 -20.80
N GLY A 445 8.89 4.02 -21.34
CA GLY A 445 10.22 3.43 -21.19
C GLY A 445 10.51 2.85 -19.80
N CYS A 446 9.47 2.67 -18.96
CA CYS A 446 9.61 2.14 -17.60
C CYS A 446 9.82 0.61 -17.57
N ILE A 447 9.51 -0.09 -18.66
CA ILE A 447 9.70 -1.53 -18.76
C ILE A 447 11.14 -1.84 -19.16
N ASN A 448 11.94 -2.29 -18.20
CA ASN A 448 13.28 -2.77 -18.47
C ASN A 448 13.23 -4.05 -19.31
N THR A 449 13.88 -4.00 -20.47
CA THR A 449 13.77 -5.04 -21.47
C THR A 449 14.59 -6.27 -21.15
N ASP A 450 15.76 -6.09 -20.53
CA ASP A 450 16.62 -7.19 -20.10
C ASP A 450 15.91 -8.03 -19.02
N ASP A 451 15.17 -7.36 -18.14
CA ASP A 451 14.37 -8.02 -17.12
C ASP A 451 13.21 -8.82 -17.73
N LEU A 452 12.54 -8.28 -18.75
CA LEU A 452 11.51 -8.99 -19.51
C LEU A 452 12.09 -10.22 -20.22
N GLU A 453 13.27 -10.10 -20.82
CA GLU A 453 13.98 -11.22 -21.46
C GLU A 453 14.30 -12.33 -20.48
N ILE A 454 14.82 -11.98 -19.31
CA ILE A 454 15.17 -12.92 -18.26
C ILE A 454 13.91 -13.65 -17.79
N LEU A 455 12.81 -12.93 -17.55
CA LEU A 455 11.54 -13.54 -17.16
C LEU A 455 11.03 -14.55 -18.21
N ILE A 456 11.11 -14.21 -19.50
CA ILE A 456 10.69 -15.11 -20.59
C ILE A 456 11.57 -16.37 -20.64
N LYS A 457 12.89 -16.20 -20.53
CA LYS A 457 13.85 -17.32 -20.54
C LYS A 457 13.63 -18.23 -19.33
N ASP A 458 13.46 -17.67 -18.15
CA ASP A 458 13.20 -18.40 -16.90
C ASP A 458 11.88 -19.16 -16.98
N ASP A 459 10.82 -18.53 -17.50
CA ASP A 459 9.51 -19.17 -17.68
C ASP A 459 9.55 -20.34 -18.64
N LEU A 460 10.23 -20.17 -19.77
CA LEU A 460 10.39 -21.23 -20.76
C LEU A 460 11.21 -22.39 -20.20
N SER A 461 12.19 -22.11 -19.35
CA SER A 461 13.04 -23.14 -18.73
C SER A 461 12.31 -23.97 -17.69
N THR A 462 11.40 -23.35 -16.93
CA THR A 462 10.65 -24.01 -15.85
C THR A 462 9.31 -24.60 -16.30
N LEU A 463 8.85 -24.23 -17.51
CA LEU A 463 7.53 -24.61 -18.03
C LEU A 463 7.26 -26.12 -17.94
N ALA A 464 8.21 -26.95 -18.35
CA ALA A 464 8.04 -28.41 -18.35
C ALA A 464 7.87 -28.99 -16.94
N ASP A 465 8.53 -28.39 -15.94
CA ASP A 465 8.42 -28.82 -14.55
C ASP A 465 7.12 -28.37 -13.90
N VAL A 466 6.70 -27.13 -14.16
CA VAL A 466 5.41 -26.61 -13.66
C VAL A 466 4.25 -27.43 -14.22
N LEU A 467 4.29 -27.78 -15.52
CA LEU A 467 3.29 -28.65 -16.17
C LEU A 467 3.15 -30.03 -15.52
N ARG A 468 4.21 -30.55 -14.89
CA ARG A 468 4.19 -31.87 -14.23
C ARG A 468 3.67 -31.84 -12.79
N GLN A 469 3.73 -30.68 -12.15
CA GLN A 469 3.49 -30.58 -10.70
C GLN A 469 2.04 -30.25 -10.37
N ASP A 470 1.53 -29.12 -10.87
CA ASP A 470 0.21 -28.61 -10.49
C ASP A 470 -0.48 -27.95 -11.69
N SER A 471 -1.70 -28.40 -12.00
CA SER A 471 -2.54 -27.88 -13.08
C SER A 471 -2.87 -26.39 -12.88
N ALA A 472 -3.12 -25.95 -11.65
CA ALA A 472 -3.50 -24.56 -11.39
C ALA A 472 -2.29 -23.63 -11.55
N ALA A 473 -1.14 -23.99 -10.96
CA ALA A 473 0.12 -23.28 -11.17
C ALA A 473 0.53 -23.26 -12.65
N ALA A 474 0.37 -24.38 -13.37
CA ALA A 474 0.64 -24.50 -14.80
C ALA A 474 -0.23 -23.57 -15.65
N ALA A 475 -1.53 -23.50 -15.37
CA ALA A 475 -2.44 -22.61 -16.10
C ALA A 475 -2.06 -21.13 -15.92
N GLY A 476 -1.65 -20.73 -14.71
CA GLY A 476 -1.16 -19.39 -14.40
C GLY A 476 0.19 -19.08 -15.09
N HIS A 477 1.11 -20.04 -15.07
CA HIS A 477 2.43 -19.91 -15.71
C HIS A 477 2.32 -19.79 -17.23
N LEU A 478 1.52 -20.66 -17.87
CA LEU A 478 1.22 -20.58 -19.30
C LEU A 478 0.58 -19.26 -19.68
N GLN A 479 -0.34 -18.74 -18.86
CA GLN A 479 -0.97 -17.45 -19.12
C GLN A 479 0.03 -16.30 -19.08
N ARG A 480 0.86 -16.23 -18.02
CA ARG A 480 1.87 -15.18 -17.89
C ARG A 480 2.86 -15.23 -19.05
N LEU A 481 3.36 -16.43 -19.40
CA LEU A 481 4.26 -16.61 -20.53
C LEU A 481 3.60 -16.19 -21.85
N CYS A 482 2.35 -16.59 -22.09
CA CYS A 482 1.60 -16.16 -23.28
C CYS A 482 1.53 -14.63 -23.36
N THR A 483 1.15 -13.96 -22.28
CA THR A 483 1.06 -12.50 -22.23
C THR A 483 2.43 -11.83 -22.40
N ALA A 484 3.50 -12.37 -21.81
CA ALA A 484 4.85 -11.85 -21.99
C ALA A 484 5.35 -11.96 -23.44
N LEU A 485 5.09 -13.10 -24.09
CA LEU A 485 5.46 -13.30 -25.50
C LEU A 485 4.65 -12.38 -26.43
N GLU A 486 3.34 -12.26 -26.21
CA GLU A 486 2.47 -11.35 -26.98
C GLU A 486 2.91 -9.89 -26.82
N PHE A 487 3.23 -9.49 -25.59
CA PHE A 487 3.68 -8.14 -25.27
C PHE A 487 5.04 -7.82 -25.89
N THR A 488 5.98 -8.77 -25.89
CA THR A 488 7.33 -8.60 -26.47
C THR A 488 7.31 -8.47 -27.99
N GLY A 489 6.37 -9.16 -28.64
CA GLY A 489 6.23 -9.15 -30.09
C GLY A 489 7.27 -10.02 -30.84
N PRO A 490 6.97 -10.39 -32.10
CA PRO A 490 7.71 -11.43 -32.81
C PRO A 490 9.14 -11.03 -33.21
N SER A 491 9.37 -9.78 -33.63
CA SER A 491 10.70 -9.31 -34.06
C SER A 491 11.71 -9.36 -32.90
N ARG A 492 11.29 -8.91 -31.72
CA ARG A 492 12.15 -8.93 -30.54
C ARG A 492 12.35 -10.33 -29.97
N LEU A 493 11.32 -11.18 -30.00
CA LEU A 493 11.48 -12.59 -29.64
C LEU A 493 12.49 -13.31 -30.54
N LYS A 494 12.57 -12.95 -31.83
CA LYS A 494 13.61 -13.43 -32.74
C LYS A 494 15.01 -13.11 -32.21
N GLU A 495 15.21 -11.88 -31.77
CA GLU A 495 16.48 -11.42 -31.22
C GLU A 495 16.87 -12.17 -29.95
N ILE A 496 15.92 -12.31 -29.02
CA ILE A 496 16.13 -12.88 -27.69
C ILE A 496 16.37 -14.40 -27.74
N LEU A 497 15.55 -15.12 -28.51
CA LEU A 497 15.44 -16.58 -28.45
C LEU A 497 16.11 -17.29 -29.63
N PHE A 498 16.18 -16.65 -30.81
CA PHE A 498 16.54 -17.33 -32.05
C PHE A 498 17.90 -16.94 -32.64
N ILE A 499 18.48 -15.79 -32.28
CA ILE A 499 19.82 -15.40 -32.78
C ILE A 499 20.90 -16.37 -32.26
N SER A 500 20.91 -16.65 -30.96
CA SER A 500 21.92 -17.53 -30.35
C SER A 500 21.61 -19.01 -30.61
N PRO A 501 22.57 -19.80 -31.14
CA PRO A 501 22.42 -21.26 -31.26
C PRO A 501 22.09 -21.95 -29.93
N SER A 502 22.69 -21.49 -28.83
CA SER A 502 22.46 -22.04 -27.50
C SER A 502 21.04 -21.78 -27.01
N SER A 503 20.51 -20.56 -27.22
CA SER A 503 19.13 -20.22 -26.88
C SER A 503 18.13 -21.04 -27.69
N ARG A 504 18.37 -21.23 -28.99
CA ARG A 504 17.53 -22.10 -29.84
C ARG A 504 17.51 -23.53 -29.36
N GLN A 505 18.68 -24.10 -29.06
CA GLN A 505 18.79 -25.46 -28.57
C GLN A 505 18.03 -25.63 -27.25
N SER A 506 18.20 -24.68 -26.31
CA SER A 506 17.48 -24.70 -25.03
C SER A 506 15.96 -24.62 -25.23
N LEU A 507 15.49 -23.71 -26.09
CA LEU A 507 14.07 -23.56 -26.41
C LEU A 507 13.49 -24.86 -26.98
N CYS A 508 14.14 -25.45 -27.98
CA CYS A 508 13.70 -26.71 -28.59
C CYS A 508 13.66 -27.85 -27.57
N LEU A 509 14.68 -27.97 -26.72
CA LEU A 509 14.71 -28.98 -25.65
C LEU A 509 13.54 -28.80 -24.67
N ASN A 510 13.27 -27.57 -24.24
CA ASN A 510 12.18 -27.29 -23.31
C ASN A 510 10.81 -27.59 -23.94
N VAL A 511 10.58 -27.18 -25.20
CA VAL A 511 9.35 -27.51 -25.93
C VAL A 511 9.18 -29.02 -26.07
N VAL A 512 10.23 -29.76 -26.41
CA VAL A 512 10.19 -31.22 -26.48
C VAL A 512 9.88 -31.82 -25.10
N GLN A 513 10.47 -31.32 -24.02
CA GLN A 513 10.16 -31.78 -22.67
C GLN A 513 8.70 -31.54 -22.26
N CYS A 514 8.08 -30.45 -22.72
CA CYS A 514 6.65 -30.17 -22.54
C CYS A 514 5.76 -31.11 -23.39
N LEU A 515 6.21 -31.54 -24.57
CA LEU A 515 5.47 -32.44 -25.45
C LEU A 515 5.62 -33.93 -25.08
N VAL A 516 6.70 -34.28 -24.38
CA VAL A 516 7.04 -35.66 -23.98
C VAL A 516 6.68 -35.92 -22.52
N LEU A 517 5.69 -35.21 -21.97
CA LEU A 517 5.12 -35.45 -20.63
C LEU A 517 4.72 -36.93 -20.50
N THR A 518 5.63 -37.75 -19.99
CA THR A 518 5.42 -39.15 -19.66
C THR A 518 5.58 -39.26 -18.16
N SER A 519 4.61 -39.91 -17.50
CA SER A 519 4.66 -40.20 -16.07
C SER A 519 6.00 -40.86 -15.71
N HIS A 520 6.61 -40.37 -14.64
CA HIS A 520 7.95 -40.67 -14.13
C HIS A 520 8.42 -42.13 -14.25
N VAL A 521 8.88 -42.59 -15.42
CA VAL A 521 9.80 -43.72 -15.54
C VAL A 521 10.62 -43.56 -16.83
N SER A 522 11.90 -43.18 -16.69
CA SER A 522 12.96 -43.33 -17.71
C SER A 522 12.98 -42.36 -18.90
N LEU A 523 13.60 -41.18 -18.73
CA LEU A 523 13.83 -40.22 -19.82
C LEU A 523 15.26 -39.69 -20.02
N LYS A 524 16.25 -40.13 -19.24
CA LYS A 524 17.64 -39.68 -19.50
C LYS A 524 18.29 -40.30 -20.75
N GLU A 525 17.75 -41.39 -21.30
CA GLU A 525 18.34 -42.08 -22.47
C GLU A 525 17.56 -41.93 -23.80
N ARG A 526 16.29 -41.47 -23.79
CA ARG A 526 15.46 -41.41 -25.00
C ARG A 526 15.41 -40.06 -25.71
N ALA A 527 15.70 -38.95 -25.02
CA ALA A 527 15.69 -37.62 -25.62
C ALA A 527 16.73 -37.46 -26.75
N ALA A 528 17.82 -38.22 -26.71
CA ALA A 528 18.88 -38.18 -27.73
C ALA A 528 18.54 -38.95 -29.02
N LYS A 529 17.49 -39.78 -29.05
CA LYS A 529 17.18 -40.68 -30.18
C LYS A 529 15.89 -40.33 -30.94
N ALA A 530 15.17 -39.27 -30.57
CA ALA A 530 13.82 -39.00 -31.10
C ALA A 530 13.66 -37.66 -31.85
N VAL A 531 14.76 -37.00 -32.25
CA VAL A 531 14.69 -35.83 -33.14
C VAL A 531 15.07 -36.27 -34.55
N HIS A 532 14.12 -36.92 -35.24
CA HIS A 532 14.07 -36.80 -36.69
C HIS A 532 13.18 -35.59 -36.97
N LEU A 533 13.81 -34.50 -37.42
CA LEU A 533 13.12 -33.35 -38.02
C LEU A 533 12.22 -33.90 -39.12
N ILE A 534 10.91 -33.83 -38.92
CA ILE A 534 9.95 -33.96 -40.02
C ILE A 534 10.20 -32.74 -40.89
N ASP A 535 10.52 -32.98 -42.16
CA ASP A 535 10.67 -31.96 -43.18
C ASP A 535 9.31 -31.23 -43.34
N LEU A 536 9.26 -29.97 -42.93
CA LEU A 536 8.05 -29.13 -42.93
C LEU A 536 7.85 -28.38 -44.25
N GLY A 537 8.44 -28.86 -45.35
CA GLY A 537 8.38 -28.25 -46.68
C GLY A 537 6.97 -27.95 -47.20
N ASP A 538 5.93 -28.62 -46.69
CA ASP A 538 4.53 -28.45 -47.12
C ASP A 538 3.58 -27.88 -46.04
N ALA A 539 4.08 -27.40 -44.89
CA ALA A 539 3.23 -26.84 -43.84
C ALA A 539 2.89 -25.34 -44.06
N SER A 540 2.67 -24.92 -45.31
CA SER A 540 2.09 -23.62 -45.66
C SER A 540 0.56 -23.73 -45.72
N ALA A 541 -0.08 -24.10 -44.62
CA ALA A 541 -1.54 -24.05 -44.50
C ALA A 541 -1.91 -22.99 -43.46
N SER A 542 -2.39 -21.85 -43.96
CA SER A 542 -3.11 -20.83 -43.19
C SER A 542 -4.42 -21.43 -42.69
N THR A 543 -4.39 -22.14 -41.56
CA THR A 543 -5.62 -22.50 -40.86
C THR A 543 -5.73 -21.68 -39.58
N ASP A 544 -6.69 -20.76 -39.59
CA ASP A 544 -7.16 -19.99 -38.41
C ASP A 544 -7.74 -20.88 -37.28
N THR A 545 -7.78 -22.20 -37.48
CA THR A 545 -8.27 -23.18 -36.53
C THR A 545 -7.12 -24.02 -35.95
N LEU A 546 -7.10 -24.14 -34.61
CA LEU A 546 -6.12 -24.94 -33.87
C LEU A 546 -6.08 -26.38 -34.41
N PRO A 547 -4.90 -27.01 -34.57
CA PRO A 547 -4.80 -28.40 -34.99
C PRO A 547 -5.50 -29.31 -33.97
N ARG A 548 -6.15 -30.38 -34.49
CA ARG A 548 -6.76 -31.45 -33.68
C ARG A 548 -5.80 -31.88 -32.58
N GLU A 549 -6.30 -31.93 -31.34
CA GLU A 549 -5.57 -32.32 -30.14
C GLU A 549 -4.77 -33.61 -30.41
N PRO A 550 -3.43 -33.54 -30.48
CA PRO A 550 -2.60 -34.70 -30.74
C PRO A 550 -2.82 -35.77 -29.67
N PRO A 551 -2.87 -37.07 -30.03
CA PRO A 551 -3.09 -38.16 -29.06
C PRO A 551 -1.99 -38.26 -27.98
N ARG A 552 -0.86 -37.55 -28.15
CA ARG A 552 0.22 -37.43 -27.15
C ARG A 552 0.05 -36.25 -26.17
N LEU A 553 -0.97 -35.40 -26.36
CA LEU A 553 -1.27 -34.24 -25.53
C LEU A 553 -2.47 -34.45 -24.59
N GLN A 554 -2.92 -35.71 -24.45
CA GLN A 554 -3.91 -36.18 -23.44
C GLN A 554 -3.48 -35.95 -21.97
N TYR A 555 -2.37 -35.26 -21.73
CA TYR A 555 -1.80 -35.02 -20.41
C TYR A 555 -2.05 -33.61 -19.88
N PHE A 556 -2.78 -32.77 -20.63
CA PHE A 556 -3.29 -31.51 -20.09
C PHE A 556 -4.63 -31.78 -19.39
N PRO A 557 -4.72 -31.68 -18.05
CA PRO A 557 -5.96 -31.95 -17.33
C PRO A 557 -7.12 -30.99 -17.70
N GLU A 558 -6.82 -29.84 -18.35
CA GLU A 558 -7.82 -28.91 -18.87
C GLU A 558 -7.52 -28.49 -20.32
N SER A 559 -8.56 -28.43 -21.16
CA SER A 559 -8.47 -27.99 -22.58
C SER A 559 -8.02 -26.52 -22.74
N SER A 560 -8.21 -25.71 -21.70
CA SER A 560 -7.77 -24.32 -21.62
C SER A 560 -6.24 -24.21 -21.68
N MET A 561 -5.52 -25.14 -21.03
CA MET A 561 -4.05 -25.13 -20.98
C MET A 561 -3.43 -25.52 -22.31
N TYR A 562 -3.99 -26.54 -22.99
CA TYR A 562 -3.57 -26.89 -24.34
C TYR A 562 -3.71 -25.69 -25.29
N THR A 563 -4.82 -24.97 -25.19
CA THR A 563 -5.07 -23.78 -26.02
C THR A 563 -3.99 -22.72 -25.80
N LYS A 564 -3.62 -22.41 -24.55
CA LYS A 564 -2.55 -21.45 -24.23
C LYS A 564 -1.18 -21.93 -24.69
N PHE A 565 -0.86 -23.21 -24.48
CA PHE A 565 0.39 -23.79 -24.94
C PHE A 565 0.51 -23.77 -26.48
N ALA A 566 -0.57 -24.09 -27.19
CA ALA A 566 -0.62 -23.98 -28.65
C ALA A 566 -0.46 -22.52 -29.12
N THR A 567 -1.03 -21.55 -28.42
CA THR A 567 -0.82 -20.11 -28.69
C THR A 567 0.64 -19.72 -28.51
N ILE A 568 1.30 -20.17 -27.43
CA ILE A 568 2.74 -19.95 -27.23
C ILE A 568 3.54 -20.49 -28.43
N LEU A 569 3.27 -21.73 -28.87
CA LEU A 569 3.95 -22.31 -30.03
C LEU A 569 3.71 -21.51 -31.32
N ARG A 570 2.49 -20.98 -31.51
CA ARG A 570 2.17 -20.11 -32.65
C ARG A 570 2.97 -18.81 -32.63
N ILE A 571 3.05 -18.15 -31.48
CA ILE A 571 3.82 -16.90 -31.32
C ILE A 571 5.31 -17.16 -31.57
N LEU A 572 5.85 -18.25 -31.02
CA LEU A 572 7.24 -18.66 -31.28
C LEU A 572 7.47 -18.97 -32.76
N GLY A 573 6.52 -19.63 -33.44
CA GLY A 573 6.57 -19.86 -34.88
C GLY A 573 6.56 -18.57 -35.68
N GLN A 574 5.69 -17.61 -35.35
CA GLN A 574 5.68 -16.29 -35.98
C GLN A 574 7.01 -15.54 -35.79
N ALA A 575 7.62 -15.62 -34.60
CA ALA A 575 8.92 -15.02 -34.33
C ALA A 575 10.05 -15.59 -35.20
N THR A 576 9.97 -16.86 -35.63
CA THR A 576 10.98 -17.43 -36.56
C THR A 576 10.91 -16.85 -37.96
N ILE A 577 9.72 -16.42 -38.39
CA ILE A 577 9.45 -15.93 -39.75
C ILE A 577 9.56 -14.39 -39.80
N ALA A 578 9.46 -13.71 -38.64
CA ALA A 578 9.55 -12.27 -38.56
C ALA A 578 10.83 -11.72 -39.20
N GLU A 579 10.70 -10.73 -40.07
CA GLU A 579 11.84 -9.99 -40.59
C GLU A 579 12.40 -9.13 -39.46
N SER A 580 13.73 -9.15 -39.29
CA SER A 580 14.39 -8.23 -38.38
C SER A 580 14.31 -6.84 -39.01
N ASP A 581 13.62 -5.90 -38.38
CA ASP A 581 13.61 -4.51 -38.82
C ASP A 581 15.05 -4.04 -38.92
N GLY A 582 15.53 -3.89 -40.16
CA GLY A 582 16.87 -3.42 -40.43
C GLY A 582 17.01 -2.01 -39.87
N LEU A 583 18.06 -1.81 -39.07
CA LEU A 583 18.73 -0.52 -38.96
C LEU A 583 18.86 0.05 -40.37
N VAL A 584 18.07 1.06 -40.69
CA VAL A 584 18.32 1.93 -41.84
C VAL A 584 19.64 2.63 -41.54
N GLU A 585 20.73 2.11 -42.10
CA GLU A 585 21.97 2.89 -42.23
C GLU A 585 21.62 4.21 -42.89
N PRO A 586 22.03 5.37 -42.32
CA PRO A 586 21.88 6.63 -43.01
C PRO A 586 22.83 6.59 -44.21
N GLN A 587 22.30 6.40 -45.41
CA GLN A 587 23.04 6.65 -46.63
C GLN A 587 23.27 8.16 -46.74
N LEU A 588 24.55 8.52 -46.58
CA LEU A 588 25.28 9.74 -46.96
C LEU A 588 24.48 10.90 -47.59
#